data_AF-A0A1A9C551-F1
#
_entry.id   AF-A0A1A9C551-F1
#
_cell.length_a   1.000
_cell.length_b   1.000
_cell.length_c   1.000
_cell.angle_alpha   90.00
_cell.angle_beta   90.00
_cell.angle_gamma   90.00
#
_symmetry.space_group_name_H-M   'P 1'
#
loop_
_entity.id
_entity.type
_entity.pdbx_description
1 polymer ?
#
loop_
_entity_poly.entity_id
_entity_poly.type
_entity_poly.pdbx_seq_one_letter_code
_entity_poly.pdbx_strand_id
1 'polypeptide(L)'
;MSATATLLDAYCIRAATGTDAAVNEAVSALAAKIPLNSIGTTLQSFVSAVPQVVAAIDTARSDPDNLYITTSTEGDLANAVWPGNGSPGTVGSGQTQLLGVSVPVDRVQNVSLWDHDDVSSDDLLGSIRIEEAERGEGPIARLATSSVEGSLYYVTYRVD
;
A
#
# COMPACT_ATOMS: atom_id res chain seq x y z
N MET A 1 -24.65 3.10 11.14
CA MET A 1 -23.55 4.09 11.25
C MET A 1 -22.40 3.50 10.45
N SER A 2 -21.92 4.19 9.42
CA SER A 2 -20.74 3.78 8.67
C SER A 2 -19.49 3.91 9.54
N ALA A 3 -18.52 3.00 9.37
CA ALA A 3 -17.22 3.11 10.03
C ALA A 3 -16.37 4.19 9.37
N THR A 4 -15.28 4.56 10.03
CA THR A 4 -14.24 5.40 9.42
C THR A 4 -12.93 4.65 9.45
N ALA A 5 -12.30 4.47 8.29
CA ALA A 5 -10.95 3.96 8.22
C ALA A 5 -9.96 5.13 8.17
N THR A 6 -8.95 5.11 9.02
CA THR A 6 -7.82 6.04 8.95
C THR A 6 -6.62 5.33 8.36
N LEU A 7 -6.19 5.74 7.18
CA LEU A 7 -4.95 5.30 6.55
C LEU A 7 -3.78 6.01 7.25
N LEU A 8 -2.91 5.24 7.89
CA LEU A 8 -1.80 5.75 8.68
C LEU A 8 -0.57 5.96 7.79
N ASP A 9 -0.16 4.91 7.09
CA ASP A 9 1.03 4.89 6.26
C ASP A 9 0.95 3.83 5.14
N ALA A 10 1.82 3.98 4.16
CA ALA A 10 2.13 2.97 3.16
C ALA A 10 3.62 2.64 3.21
N TYR A 11 3.95 1.38 3.48
CA TYR A 11 5.31 0.86 3.43
C TYR A 11 5.57 0.23 2.07
N CYS A 12 6.46 0.84 1.29
CA CYS A 12 6.91 0.32 0.01
C CYS A 12 7.91 -0.82 0.26
N ILE A 13 7.53 -2.04 -0.12
CA ILE A 13 8.47 -3.16 -0.14
C ILE A 13 9.24 -3.12 -1.45
N ARG A 14 8.53 -2.89 -2.55
CA ARG A 14 9.09 -2.87 -3.90
C ARG A 14 8.27 -1.88 -4.72
N ALA A 15 8.94 -0.84 -5.20
CA ALA A 15 8.42 0.14 -6.14
C ALA A 15 8.04 -0.53 -7.47
N ALA A 16 7.28 0.17 -8.32
CA ALA A 16 6.99 -0.30 -9.67
C ALA A 16 8.29 -0.44 -10.47
N THR A 17 8.45 -1.60 -11.12
CA THR A 17 9.62 -1.84 -11.99
C THR A 17 9.22 -2.51 -13.31
N GLY A 18 7.91 -2.72 -13.54
CA GLY A 18 7.36 -3.58 -14.59
C GLY A 18 7.35 -5.09 -14.24
N THR A 19 6.79 -5.91 -15.13
CA THR A 19 6.61 -7.36 -14.94
C THR A 19 7.93 -8.10 -14.69
N ASP A 20 8.11 -8.60 -13.45
CA ASP A 20 9.23 -9.45 -13.06
C ASP A 20 8.75 -10.68 -12.27
N ALA A 21 9.30 -11.85 -12.58
CA ALA A 21 8.95 -13.12 -11.95
C ALA A 21 9.32 -13.18 -10.45
N ALA A 22 10.32 -12.42 -10.01
CA ALA A 22 10.78 -12.37 -8.61
C ALA A 22 9.68 -11.90 -7.63
N VAL A 23 8.70 -11.14 -8.13
CA VAL A 23 7.58 -10.62 -7.34
C VAL A 23 6.70 -11.74 -6.79
N ASN A 24 6.40 -12.73 -7.63
CA ASN A 24 5.44 -13.78 -7.27
C ASN A 24 5.94 -14.65 -6.10
N GLU A 25 7.26 -14.85 -6.00
CA GLU A 25 7.88 -15.57 -4.88
C GLU A 25 7.81 -14.75 -3.59
N ALA A 26 8.11 -13.44 -3.65
CA ALA A 26 8.05 -12.56 -2.49
C ALA A 26 6.61 -12.40 -1.97
N VAL A 27 5.63 -12.24 -2.85
CA VAL A 27 4.20 -12.16 -2.50
C VAL A 27 3.74 -13.44 -1.78
N SER A 28 4.16 -14.61 -2.27
CA SER A 28 3.78 -15.90 -1.66
C SER A 28 4.32 -16.09 -0.25
N ALA A 29 5.40 -15.38 0.11
CA ALA A 29 6.01 -15.42 1.44
C ALA A 29 5.41 -14.38 2.43
N LEU A 30 4.59 -13.44 1.94
CA LEU A 30 4.04 -12.35 2.73
C LEU A 30 2.61 -12.65 3.21
N ALA A 31 2.29 -12.22 4.42
CA ALA A 31 0.95 -12.33 4.97
C ALA A 31 0.03 -11.23 4.39
N ALA A 32 -1.08 -11.62 3.77
CA ALA A 32 -2.01 -10.65 3.18
C ALA A 32 -2.58 -9.62 4.19
N LYS A 33 -2.72 -10.01 5.46
CA LYS A 33 -3.20 -9.17 6.57
C LYS A 33 -2.36 -9.44 7.82
N ILE A 34 -1.87 -8.37 8.45
CA ILE A 34 -1.09 -8.42 9.69
C ILE A 34 -1.74 -7.48 10.71
N PRO A 35 -2.38 -8.00 11.77
CA PRO A 35 -2.79 -7.19 12.91
C PRO A 35 -1.54 -6.72 13.66
N LEU A 36 -1.28 -5.41 13.68
CA LEU A 36 -0.02 -4.89 14.22
C LEU A 36 0.09 -5.07 15.74
N ASN A 37 -1.05 -5.09 16.43
CA ASN A 37 -1.11 -5.40 17.86
C ASN A 37 -0.70 -6.85 18.19
N SER A 38 -0.67 -7.75 17.20
CA SER A 38 -0.30 -9.15 17.37
C SER A 38 1.17 -9.42 17.07
N ILE A 39 1.88 -8.50 16.41
CA ILE A 39 3.31 -8.61 16.18
C ILE A 39 4.06 -7.89 17.30
N GLY A 40 4.96 -8.58 17.99
CA GLY A 40 5.78 -8.00 19.07
C GLY A 40 6.91 -7.09 18.56
N THR A 41 6.79 -6.54 17.35
CA THR A 41 7.82 -5.80 16.63
C THR A 41 7.19 -4.83 15.63
N THR A 42 8.01 -4.06 14.92
CA THR A 42 7.54 -3.17 13.85
C THR A 42 7.21 -3.94 12.58
N LEU A 43 6.34 -3.39 11.74
CA LEU A 43 6.05 -3.96 10.42
C LEU A 43 7.32 -4.13 9.59
N GLN A 44 8.18 -3.12 9.57
CA GLN A 44 9.45 -3.15 8.83
C GLN A 44 10.33 -4.30 9.31
N SER A 45 10.51 -4.45 10.63
CA SER A 45 11.29 -5.56 11.20
C SER A 45 10.67 -6.94 10.91
N PHE A 46 9.35 -7.05 10.93
CA PHE A 46 8.65 -8.29 10.58
C PHE A 46 8.89 -8.64 9.10
N VAL A 47 8.77 -7.66 8.20
CA VAL A 47 8.93 -7.86 6.76
C VAL A 47 10.39 -8.15 6.39
N SER A 48 11.36 -7.43 6.99
CA SER A 48 12.80 -7.67 6.76
C SER A 48 13.30 -9.00 7.33
N ALA A 49 12.52 -9.70 8.16
CA ALA A 49 12.86 -11.04 8.61
C ALA A 49 12.62 -12.12 7.54
N VAL A 50 11.94 -11.78 6.44
CA VAL A 50 11.65 -12.70 5.32
C VAL A 50 12.70 -12.50 4.22
N PRO A 51 13.60 -13.47 3.97
CA PRO A 51 14.70 -13.31 3.01
C PRO A 51 14.26 -12.96 1.59
N GLN A 52 13.14 -13.54 1.13
CA GLN A 52 12.56 -13.27 -0.19
C GLN A 52 12.18 -11.78 -0.34
N VAL A 53 11.78 -11.15 0.76
CA VAL A 53 11.38 -9.74 0.75
C VAL A 53 12.59 -8.82 0.76
N VAL A 54 13.65 -9.18 1.49
CA VAL A 54 14.93 -8.44 1.44
C VAL A 54 15.48 -8.45 0.01
N ALA A 55 15.44 -9.62 -0.66
CA ALA A 55 15.81 -9.71 -2.06
C ALA A 55 14.92 -8.81 -2.95
N ALA A 56 13.60 -8.82 -2.74
CA ALA A 56 12.68 -7.97 -3.48
C ALA A 56 13.01 -6.46 -3.33
N ILE A 57 13.33 -6.01 -2.12
CA ILE A 57 13.76 -4.62 -1.84
C ILE A 57 15.07 -4.29 -2.57
N ASP A 58 16.08 -5.16 -2.46
CA ASP A 58 17.40 -4.93 -3.04
C ASP A 58 17.39 -4.93 -4.58
N THR A 59 16.56 -5.77 -5.18
CA THR A 59 16.41 -5.87 -6.66
C THR A 59 15.63 -4.67 -7.22
N ALA A 60 14.73 -4.10 -6.43
CA ALA A 60 13.85 -3.01 -6.80
C ALA A 60 14.42 -1.61 -6.53
N ARG A 61 15.74 -1.44 -6.58
CA ARG A 61 16.39 -0.11 -6.53
C ARG A 61 16.20 0.67 -7.84
N SER A 62 14.94 0.72 -8.29
CA SER A 62 14.43 1.53 -9.38
C SER A 62 14.13 2.95 -8.89
N ASP A 63 13.69 3.80 -9.81
CA ASP A 63 13.16 5.12 -9.48
C ASP A 63 12.00 4.99 -8.46
N PRO A 64 11.89 5.92 -7.49
CA PRO A 64 10.78 5.92 -6.54
C PRO A 64 9.43 6.12 -7.22
N ASP A 65 8.36 5.58 -6.63
CA ASP A 65 6.99 5.81 -7.10
C ASP A 65 6.51 7.21 -6.67
N ASN A 66 5.80 7.89 -7.55
CA ASN A 66 5.01 9.10 -7.28
C ASN A 66 3.63 8.69 -6.76
N LEU A 67 3.60 8.23 -5.52
CA LEU A 67 2.42 7.68 -4.86
C LEU A 67 1.29 8.70 -4.69
N TYR A 68 0.08 8.29 -5.07
CA TYR A 68 -1.17 8.83 -4.58
C TYR A 68 -2.20 7.72 -4.31
N ILE A 69 -3.29 8.07 -3.63
CA ILE A 69 -4.31 7.11 -3.21
C ILE A 69 -5.70 7.57 -3.62
N THR A 70 -6.49 6.64 -4.15
CA THR A 70 -7.92 6.84 -4.44
C THR A 70 -8.77 5.82 -3.69
N THR A 71 -10.07 6.10 -3.56
CA THR A 71 -11.09 5.18 -3.05
C THR A 71 -11.88 4.49 -4.17
N SER A 72 -11.45 4.68 -5.41
CA SER A 72 -12.03 4.16 -6.64
C SER A 72 -11.00 3.29 -7.37
N THR A 73 -11.43 2.63 -8.45
CA THR A 73 -10.52 1.88 -9.34
C THR A 73 -10.01 2.72 -10.50
N GLU A 74 -10.18 4.04 -10.43
CA GLU A 74 -9.75 4.98 -11.48
C GLU A 74 -8.54 5.75 -10.99
N GLY A 75 -7.46 5.71 -11.78
CA GLY A 75 -6.24 6.47 -11.55
C GLY A 75 -6.43 7.89 -12.08
N ASP A 76 -6.74 8.82 -11.17
CA ASP A 76 -6.76 10.24 -11.44
C ASP A 76 -6.33 10.98 -10.17
N LEU A 77 -5.17 11.62 -10.23
CA LEU A 77 -4.62 12.41 -9.12
C LEU A 77 -5.57 13.52 -8.66
N ALA A 78 -6.44 14.06 -9.53
CA ALA A 78 -7.45 15.03 -9.14
C ALA A 78 -8.55 14.46 -8.23
N ASN A 79 -8.76 13.14 -8.27
CA ASN A 79 -9.70 12.39 -7.43
C ASN A 79 -9.02 11.73 -6.22
N ALA A 80 -7.75 12.04 -5.98
CA ALA A 80 -6.99 11.45 -4.88
C ALA A 80 -7.54 11.86 -3.51
N VAL A 81 -7.74 10.87 -2.64
CA VAL A 81 -8.03 11.12 -1.22
C VAL A 81 -6.75 11.50 -0.47
N TRP A 82 -5.59 11.05 -0.94
CA TRP A 82 -4.29 11.47 -0.45
C TRP A 82 -3.33 11.60 -1.63
N PRO A 83 -2.46 12.63 -1.67
CA PRO A 83 -2.25 13.68 -0.65
C PRO A 83 -3.31 14.80 -0.64
N GLY A 84 -4.33 14.74 -1.50
CA GLY A 84 -5.47 15.67 -1.53
C GLY A 84 -5.14 17.10 -1.97
N ASN A 85 -3.85 17.41 -2.15
CA ASN A 85 -3.32 18.67 -2.67
C ASN A 85 -2.95 18.59 -4.16
N GLY A 86 -3.18 17.45 -4.80
CA GLY A 86 -2.85 17.21 -6.21
C GLY A 86 -1.35 17.10 -6.49
N SER A 87 -0.51 16.82 -5.49
CA SER A 87 0.94 16.66 -5.67
C SER A 87 1.38 15.33 -5.03
N PRO A 88 1.71 14.29 -5.80
CA PRO A 88 1.99 12.95 -5.27
C PRO A 88 3.17 12.97 -4.30
N GLY A 89 3.20 12.01 -3.38
CA GLY A 89 4.35 11.80 -2.51
C GLY A 89 5.32 10.81 -3.12
N THR A 90 6.62 11.01 -2.91
CA THR A 90 7.65 10.12 -3.45
C THR A 90 8.00 9.03 -2.45
N VAL A 91 7.93 7.76 -2.85
CA VAL A 91 8.28 6.62 -1.98
C VAL A 91 9.12 5.57 -2.71
N GLY A 92 10.29 5.27 -2.16
CA GLY A 92 11.17 4.21 -2.69
C GLY A 92 11.04 2.88 -1.93
N SER A 93 11.55 1.81 -2.52
CA SER A 93 11.65 0.49 -1.90
C SER A 93 12.32 0.56 -0.51
N GLY A 94 11.68 -0.04 0.50
CA GLY A 94 12.10 0.00 1.89
C GLY A 94 11.74 1.28 2.65
N GLN A 95 11.04 2.24 2.04
CA GLN A 95 10.61 3.49 2.68
C GLN A 95 9.13 3.46 3.09
N THR A 96 8.77 4.33 4.03
CA THR A 96 7.39 4.48 4.51
C THR A 96 6.89 5.89 4.19
N GLN A 97 5.73 5.98 3.56
CA GLN A 97 5.03 7.23 3.30
C GLN A 97 3.89 7.41 4.31
N LEU A 98 3.91 8.52 5.05
CA LEU A 98 2.82 8.86 5.97
C LEU A 98 1.62 9.39 5.18
N LEU A 99 0.43 8.88 5.48
CA LEU A 99 -0.81 9.21 4.78
C LEU A 99 -1.70 10.13 5.62
N GLY A 100 -2.12 9.66 6.81
CA GLY A 100 -2.91 10.44 7.75
C GLY A 100 -4.30 10.88 7.23
N VAL A 101 -4.87 10.15 6.26
CA VAL A 101 -6.19 10.45 5.68
C VAL A 101 -7.25 9.49 6.22
N SER A 102 -8.48 9.99 6.39
CA SER A 102 -9.63 9.18 6.78
C SER A 102 -10.62 9.03 5.62
N VAL A 103 -11.16 7.83 5.45
CA VAL A 103 -12.17 7.50 4.43
C VAL A 103 -13.36 6.79 5.08
N PRO A 104 -14.60 7.05 4.62
CA PRO A 104 -15.78 6.34 5.12
C PRO A 104 -15.74 4.86 4.68
N VAL A 105 -16.27 3.98 5.51
CA VAL A 105 -16.44 2.55 5.20
C VAL A 105 -17.89 2.16 5.45
N ASP A 106 -18.61 1.85 4.37
CA ASP A 106 -19.95 1.26 4.42
C ASP A 106 -19.86 -0.20 3.97
N ARG A 107 -19.79 -1.13 4.94
CA ARG A 107 -19.43 -2.55 4.76
C ARG A 107 -18.01 -2.77 4.26
N VAL A 108 -17.64 -2.12 3.16
CA VAL A 108 -16.40 -2.31 2.41
C VAL A 108 -15.97 -0.98 1.78
N GLN A 109 -14.68 -0.67 1.87
CA GLN A 109 -14.06 0.41 1.12
C GLN A 109 -12.81 -0.11 0.39
N ASN A 110 -12.73 0.14 -0.91
CA ASN A 110 -11.50 -0.11 -1.66
C ASN A 110 -10.55 1.07 -1.53
N VAL A 111 -9.27 0.78 -1.45
CA VAL A 111 -8.21 1.78 -1.46
C VAL A 111 -7.19 1.32 -2.48
N SER A 112 -6.95 2.16 -3.49
CA SER A 112 -6.05 1.86 -4.59
C SER A 112 -4.85 2.82 -4.53
N LEU A 113 -3.66 2.26 -4.68
CA LEU A 113 -2.39 2.97 -4.72
C LEU A 113 -1.99 3.11 -6.18
N TRP A 114 -1.53 4.30 -6.54
CA TRP A 114 -1.20 4.65 -7.91
C TRP A 114 0.14 5.35 -7.96
N ASP A 115 0.88 5.10 -9.03
CA ASP A 115 2.04 5.89 -9.42
C ASP A 115 1.60 6.92 -10.47
N HIS A 116 1.89 8.19 -10.22
CA HIS A 116 1.54 9.26 -11.13
C HIS A 116 2.59 9.42 -12.23
N ASP A 117 2.11 9.41 -13.47
CA ASP A 117 2.90 9.64 -14.67
C ASP A 117 2.45 10.90 -15.42
N ASP A 118 3.39 11.82 -15.68
CA ASP A 118 3.11 13.06 -16.41
C ASP A 118 2.86 12.84 -17.92
N VAL A 119 3.31 11.71 -18.46
CA VAL A 119 3.36 11.42 -19.90
C VAL A 119 2.56 10.19 -20.32
N SER A 120 2.23 9.31 -19.38
CA SER A 120 1.48 8.06 -19.56
C SER A 120 0.20 8.08 -18.73
N SER A 121 -0.58 7.00 -18.81
CA SER A 121 -1.59 6.72 -17.80
C SER A 121 -0.91 6.36 -16.47
N ASP A 122 -1.49 6.79 -15.36
CA ASP A 122 -1.05 6.41 -14.03
C ASP A 122 -1.11 4.88 -13.82
N ASP A 123 -0.11 4.35 -13.13
CA ASP A 123 0.08 2.91 -12.97
C ASP A 123 -0.51 2.41 -11.65
N LEU A 124 -1.30 1.34 -11.72
CA LEU A 124 -1.91 0.75 -10.52
C LEU A 124 -0.87 -0.05 -9.74
N LEU A 125 -0.43 0.50 -8.60
CA LEU A 125 0.53 -0.13 -7.68
C LEU A 125 -0.09 -1.25 -6.84
N GLY A 126 -1.41 -1.27 -6.72
CA GLY A 126 -2.16 -2.31 -6.04
C GLY A 126 -3.37 -1.77 -5.32
N SER A 127 -4.14 -2.66 -4.70
CA SER A 127 -5.34 -2.27 -3.96
C SER A 127 -5.54 -3.12 -2.73
N ILE A 128 -6.07 -2.49 -1.68
CA ILE A 128 -6.59 -3.19 -0.51
C ILE A 128 -8.10 -3.00 -0.42
N ARG A 129 -8.73 -3.95 0.25
CA ARG A 129 -10.11 -3.84 0.71
C ARG A 129 -10.08 -3.61 2.22
N ILE A 130 -10.80 -2.62 2.72
CA ILE A 130 -11.01 -2.38 4.15
C ILE A 130 -12.46 -2.75 4.45
N GLU A 131 -12.69 -3.49 5.53
CA GLU A 131 -14.03 -3.97 5.90
C GLU A 131 -14.50 -3.32 7.20
N GLU A 132 -15.78 -2.95 7.26
CA GLU A 132 -16.39 -2.40 8.47
C GLU A 132 -16.29 -3.37 9.66
N ALA A 133 -16.26 -4.68 9.40
CA ALA A 133 -16.12 -5.71 10.41
C ALA A 133 -14.78 -5.64 11.18
N GLU A 134 -13.78 -4.93 10.65
CA GLU A 134 -12.47 -4.75 11.29
C GLU A 134 -12.47 -3.66 12.36
N ARG A 135 -13.63 -3.04 12.62
CA ARG A 135 -13.80 -2.01 13.65
C ARG A 135 -13.32 -2.50 15.01
N GLY A 136 -12.40 -1.76 15.61
CA GLY A 136 -11.87 -2.06 16.94
C GLY A 136 -10.77 -3.12 17.00
N GLU A 137 -10.32 -3.69 15.87
CA GLU A 137 -9.14 -4.59 15.82
C GLU A 137 -7.81 -3.85 16.10
N GLY A 138 -7.82 -2.51 16.01
CA GLY A 138 -6.64 -1.67 16.07
C GLY A 138 -5.94 -1.56 14.72
N PRO A 139 -4.65 -1.16 14.67
CA PRO A 139 -3.93 -1.01 13.41
C PRO A 139 -3.70 -2.36 12.72
N ILE A 140 -3.99 -2.40 11.42
CA ILE A 140 -3.82 -3.54 10.52
C ILE A 140 -2.95 -3.08 9.35
N ALA A 141 -1.92 -3.86 9.03
CA ALA A 141 -1.22 -3.74 7.75
C ALA A 141 -1.81 -4.74 6.76
N ARG A 142 -2.23 -4.27 5.59
CA ARG A 142 -2.78 -5.13 4.52
C ARG A 142 -1.93 -4.99 3.26
N LEU A 143 -1.64 -6.12 2.64
CA LEU A 143 -0.78 -6.19 1.47
C LEU A 143 -1.57 -5.73 0.22
N ALA A 144 -1.04 -4.72 -0.48
CA ALA A 144 -1.42 -4.31 -1.82
C ALA A 144 -0.34 -4.75 -2.80
N THR A 145 -0.73 -5.38 -3.90
CA THR A 145 0.20 -5.80 -4.95
C THR A 145 -0.37 -5.50 -6.32
N SER A 146 0.53 -5.28 -7.29
CA SER A 146 0.20 -5.27 -8.70
C SER A 146 1.08 -6.28 -9.42
N SER A 147 0.45 -7.25 -10.10
CA SER A 147 1.20 -8.20 -10.92
C SER A 147 1.67 -7.60 -12.24
N VAL A 148 1.06 -6.48 -12.66
CA VAL A 148 1.44 -5.76 -13.88
C VAL A 148 2.68 -4.94 -13.61
N GLU A 149 2.67 -4.15 -12.54
CA GLU A 149 3.80 -3.28 -12.17
C GLU A 149 4.88 -3.97 -11.36
N GLY A 150 4.55 -5.13 -10.79
CA GLY A 150 5.42 -5.85 -9.88
C GLY A 150 5.64 -5.15 -8.53
N SER A 151 4.77 -4.21 -8.17
CA SER A 151 4.85 -3.43 -6.94
C SER A 151 4.27 -4.19 -5.74
N LEU A 152 4.85 -3.94 -4.56
CA LEU A 152 4.41 -4.51 -3.29
C LEU A 152 4.41 -3.45 -2.20
N TYR A 153 3.25 -3.30 -1.56
CA TYR A 153 3.01 -2.33 -0.51
C TYR A 153 2.29 -2.96 0.67
N TYR A 154 2.64 -2.55 1.89
CA TYR A 154 1.72 -2.68 3.01
C TYR A 154 1.06 -1.33 3.29
N VAL A 155 -0.26 -1.31 3.32
CA VAL A 155 -1.03 -0.15 3.76
C VAL A 155 -1.46 -0.39 5.19
N THR A 156 -1.03 0.47 6.10
CA THR A 156 -1.44 0.43 7.49
C THR A 156 -2.65 1.31 7.70
N TYR A 157 -3.71 0.77 8.29
CA TYR A 157 -4.92 1.51 8.64
C TYR A 157 -5.51 1.02 9.95
N ARG A 158 -6.46 1.78 10.50
CA ARG A 158 -7.37 1.32 11.56
C ARG A 158 -8.80 1.66 11.20
N VAL A 159 -9.75 0.87 11.70
CA VAL A 159 -11.18 1.11 11.52
C VAL A 159 -11.81 1.48 12.86
N ASP A 160 -12.43 2.65 12.90
CA ASP A 160 -13.09 3.26 14.07
C ASP A 160 -14.63 3.25 13.91
#